data_AF-A0A927YC44-F1
#
_entry.id   AF-A0A927YC44-F1
#
_cell.length_a   1.000
_cell.length_b   1.000
_cell.length_c   1.000
_cell.angle_alpha   90.00
_cell.angle_beta   90.00
_cell.angle_gamma   90.00
#
_symmetry.space_group_name_H-M   'P 1'
#
loop_
_entity.id
_entity.type
_entity.pdbx_description
1 polymer ?
#
loop_
_entity_poly.entity_id
_entity_poly.type
_entity_poly.pdbx_seq_one_letter_code
_entity_poly.pdbx_strand_id
1 'polypeptide(L)'
;MFLADKDGQIVYKNNQLECNYTVLGQVEQPIVDMVSVAFQDLNHDGLTDITLIAGCVNTKGSYIGKQYKIGEVLFQSPNGEKFQNGESFDNRESFNNQETSNKKVDFYRDWRINDKINRFDMNKSAKCIRSFVRDGRSTEFLYTATTEAELLSKGFEVIEEQSYWRTYEKLGRLKVLPGVYSMADYDVFMIYMINEQGDIVWCFQPMGDFDNLYSLRGISGKDLDGDGMKDLLVVGRYSKEGENGEIIVEGQYSIYYQRTGGFDTDTEFVLSHPYDPEDTVEELVNKIHAYWGWNTAELVEKKVEKK
;
A
#
# COMPACT_ATOMS: atom_id res chain seq x y z
N MET A 1 18.27 -3.22 18.41
CA MET A 1 18.79 -4.47 17.83
C MET A 1 20.14 -4.82 18.44
N PHE A 2 20.31 -6.09 18.80
CA PHE A 2 21.58 -6.66 19.22
C PHE A 2 21.89 -7.84 18.31
N LEU A 3 23.14 -7.98 17.87
CA LEU A 3 23.62 -9.22 17.26
C LEU A 3 24.57 -9.89 18.24
N ALA A 4 24.32 -11.17 18.50
CA ALA A 4 25.16 -12.00 19.33
C ALA A 4 25.87 -13.04 18.46
N ASP A 5 27.09 -13.42 18.81
CA ASP A 5 27.74 -14.59 18.24
C ASP A 5 27.18 -15.89 18.84
N LYS A 6 27.72 -17.03 18.38
CA LYS A 6 27.32 -18.38 18.84
C LYS A 6 27.53 -18.60 20.35
N ASP A 7 28.41 -17.83 20.98
CA ASP A 7 28.75 -17.93 22.39
C ASP A 7 27.94 -16.93 23.24
N GLY A 8 27.02 -16.18 22.60
CA GLY A 8 26.15 -15.20 23.24
C GLY A 8 26.81 -13.85 23.47
N GLN A 9 28.02 -13.63 22.97
CA GLN A 9 28.69 -12.33 23.08
C GLN A 9 28.06 -11.34 22.10
N ILE A 10 27.68 -10.16 22.59
CA ILE A 10 27.13 -9.11 21.74
C ILE A 10 28.24 -8.51 20.89
N VAL A 11 28.14 -8.70 19.57
CA VAL A 11 29.12 -8.22 18.58
C VAL A 11 28.68 -6.94 17.88
N TYR A 12 27.38 -6.60 17.93
CA TYR A 12 26.83 -5.38 17.35
C TYR A 12 25.62 -4.89 18.14
N LYS A 13 25.46 -3.56 18.22
CA LYS A 13 24.34 -2.87 18.86
C LYS A 13 23.87 -1.73 17.96
N ASN A 14 22.56 -1.58 17.80
CA ASN A 14 21.95 -0.44 17.12
C ASN A 14 20.62 -0.10 17.78
N ASN A 15 20.45 1.16 18.19
CA ASN A 15 19.23 1.68 18.82
C ASN A 15 18.52 2.74 17.97
N GLN A 16 18.98 2.98 16.74
CA GLN A 16 18.46 3.99 15.83
C GLN A 16 17.70 3.33 14.68
N LEU A 17 16.76 2.43 14.98
CA LEU A 17 15.89 1.76 14.00
C LEU A 17 14.73 2.67 13.55
N GLU A 18 14.20 2.56 12.32
CA GLU A 18 13.01 3.31 11.88
C GLU A 18 11.84 3.07 12.84
N CYS A 19 11.66 1.83 13.28
CA CYS A 19 10.64 1.47 14.26
C CYS A 19 10.87 2.10 15.64
N ASN A 20 12.09 2.53 15.95
CA ASN A 20 12.41 3.23 17.19
C ASN A 20 12.08 4.72 17.13
N TYR A 21 11.88 5.29 15.94
CA TYR A 21 11.61 6.70 15.69
C TYR A 21 10.15 6.93 15.34
N THR A 22 9.23 6.90 16.31
CA THR A 22 7.87 7.40 16.04
C THR A 22 7.30 8.26 17.16
N VAL A 23 6.89 9.47 16.73
CA VAL A 23 6.29 10.60 17.45
C VAL A 23 7.29 11.57 18.12
N LEU A 24 7.52 12.71 17.45
CA LEU A 24 8.25 13.86 17.99
C LEU A 24 7.70 14.22 19.39
N GLY A 25 8.55 14.16 20.42
CA GLY A 25 8.18 14.49 21.80
C GLY A 25 7.62 13.33 22.64
N GLN A 26 7.71 12.07 22.19
CA GLN A 26 7.34 10.89 22.99
C GLN A 26 8.50 9.91 23.12
N VAL A 27 8.48 9.13 24.20
CA VAL A 27 9.49 8.12 24.55
C VAL A 27 8.97 6.69 24.27
N GLU A 28 7.67 6.54 23.99
CA GLU A 28 7.04 5.25 23.74
C GLU A 28 7.16 4.83 22.27
N GLN A 29 7.54 3.58 22.06
CA GLN A 29 7.63 2.96 20.74
C GLN A 29 6.43 2.01 20.59
N PRO A 30 5.55 2.22 19.60
CA PRO A 30 4.32 1.45 19.44
C PRO A 30 4.54 0.06 18.81
N ILE A 31 5.73 -0.51 18.94
CA ILE A 31 6.08 -1.84 18.40
C ILE A 31 5.32 -2.89 19.22
N VAL A 32 4.53 -3.70 18.54
CA VAL A 32 3.76 -4.80 19.14
C VAL A 32 4.30 -6.17 18.77
N ASP A 33 4.97 -6.30 17.61
CA ASP A 33 5.61 -7.54 17.19
C ASP A 33 6.72 -7.31 16.15
N MET A 34 7.61 -8.29 15.97
CA MET A 34 8.58 -8.37 14.88
C MET A 34 8.06 -9.34 13.82
N VAL A 35 7.38 -8.79 12.81
CA VAL A 35 6.75 -9.53 11.71
C VAL A 35 7.77 -10.31 10.88
N SER A 36 8.95 -9.74 10.63
CA SER A 36 9.97 -10.42 9.82
C SER A 36 11.38 -9.96 10.16
N VAL A 37 12.32 -10.90 10.11
CA VAL A 37 13.77 -10.67 10.12
C VAL A 37 14.39 -11.56 9.05
N ALA A 38 15.14 -10.98 8.12
CA ALA A 38 15.82 -11.70 7.05
C ALA A 38 17.29 -11.28 6.94
N PHE A 39 18.15 -12.25 6.60
CA PHE A 39 19.57 -12.07 6.40
C PHE A 39 19.93 -12.50 4.98
N GLN A 40 20.29 -11.55 4.13
CA GLN A 40 20.59 -11.82 2.73
C GLN A 40 21.38 -10.67 2.10
N ASP A 41 22.15 -10.97 1.06
CA ASP A 41 22.81 -9.96 0.23
C ASP A 41 21.76 -9.28 -0.67
N LEU A 42 21.45 -8.01 -0.39
CA LEU A 42 20.46 -7.22 -1.12
C LEU A 42 21.06 -6.32 -2.18
N ASN A 43 22.30 -5.85 -1.99
CA ASN A 43 22.98 -4.93 -2.90
C ASN A 43 24.01 -5.62 -3.81
N HIS A 44 24.15 -6.94 -3.71
CA HIS A 44 25.10 -7.77 -4.45
C HIS A 44 26.58 -7.47 -4.15
N ASP A 45 26.90 -7.02 -2.94
CA ASP A 45 28.28 -6.78 -2.50
C ASP A 45 28.96 -8.01 -1.87
N GLY A 46 28.23 -9.12 -1.75
CA GLY A 46 28.70 -10.38 -1.16
C GLY A 46 28.71 -10.38 0.38
N LEU A 47 28.20 -9.33 1.01
CA LEU A 47 27.99 -9.23 2.46
C LEU A 47 26.53 -9.54 2.80
N THR A 48 26.25 -9.76 4.09
CA THR A 48 24.91 -10.13 4.57
C THR A 48 24.21 -8.90 5.12
N ASP A 49 23.21 -8.42 4.40
CA ASP A 49 22.34 -7.33 4.85
C ASP A 49 21.20 -7.87 5.73
N ILE A 50 20.62 -6.98 6.53
CA ILE A 50 19.51 -7.31 7.43
C ILE A 50 18.27 -6.56 6.96
N THR A 51 17.17 -7.29 6.78
CA THR A 51 15.84 -6.72 6.62
C THR A 51 15.03 -6.95 7.88
N LEU A 52 14.35 -5.92 8.38
CA LEU A 52 13.45 -5.97 9.51
C LEU A 52 12.07 -5.46 9.09
N ILE A 53 11.02 -6.09 9.57
CA ILE A 53 9.65 -5.55 9.51
C ILE A 53 9.07 -5.63 10.91
N ALA A 54 8.81 -4.47 11.51
CA ALA A 54 8.16 -4.33 12.79
C ALA A 54 6.67 -4.06 12.60
N GLY A 55 5.83 -4.81 13.32
CA GLY A 55 4.41 -4.52 13.49
C GLY A 55 4.22 -3.49 14.58
N CYS A 56 3.49 -2.43 14.28
CA CYS A 56 3.21 -1.32 15.18
C CYS A 56 1.70 -1.11 15.31
N VAL A 57 1.27 -0.44 16.38
CA VAL A 57 -0.15 -0.05 16.57
C VAL A 57 -0.28 1.46 16.73
N ASN A 58 -1.21 2.06 16.01
CA ASN A 58 -1.52 3.47 16.19
C ASN A 58 -2.11 3.69 17.59
N THR A 59 -1.45 4.51 18.40
CA THR A 59 -1.90 4.82 19.77
C THR A 59 -2.70 6.11 19.86
N LYS A 60 -2.78 6.91 18.78
CA LYS A 60 -3.44 8.23 18.75
C LYS A 60 -4.11 8.53 17.39
N GLY A 61 -5.01 9.51 17.39
CA GLY A 61 -5.69 10.02 16.19
C GLY A 61 -6.86 9.17 15.70
N SER A 62 -7.32 9.44 14.48
CA SER A 62 -8.47 8.73 13.88
C SER A 62 -8.20 7.25 13.56
N TYR A 63 -6.95 6.81 13.71
CA TYR A 63 -6.49 5.44 13.41
C TYR A 63 -6.15 4.64 14.68
N ILE A 64 -6.53 5.10 15.89
CA ILE A 64 -6.25 4.38 17.15
C ILE A 64 -6.62 2.89 17.05
N GLY A 65 -5.72 2.03 17.52
CA GLY A 65 -5.88 0.58 17.54
C GLY A 65 -5.59 -0.10 16.20
N LYS A 66 -5.43 0.65 15.10
CA LYS A 66 -5.06 0.08 13.80
C LYS A 66 -3.58 -0.28 13.77
N GLN A 67 -3.31 -1.51 13.33
CA GLN A 67 -1.95 -1.98 13.11
C GLN A 67 -1.38 -1.38 11.82
N TYR A 68 -0.06 -1.19 11.80
CA TYR A 68 0.71 -0.79 10.62
C TYR A 68 2.10 -1.41 10.68
N LYS A 69 2.81 -1.46 9.55
CA LYS A 69 4.16 -2.04 9.47
C LYS A 69 5.20 -0.93 9.29
N ILE A 70 6.39 -1.14 9.84
CA ILE A 70 7.59 -0.35 9.56
C ILE A 70 8.67 -1.31 9.07
N GLY A 71 9.12 -1.13 7.83
CA GLY A 71 10.19 -1.88 7.19
C GLY A 71 11.52 -1.15 7.30
N GLU A 72 12.61 -1.91 7.38
CA GLU A 72 13.95 -1.39 7.50
C GLU A 72 14.97 -2.31 6.83
N VAL A 73 15.93 -1.71 6.14
CA VAL A 73 17.11 -2.39 5.62
C VAL A 73 18.37 -1.79 6.22
N LEU A 74 19.24 -2.68 6.69
CA LEU A 74 20.58 -2.37 7.19
C LEU A 74 21.60 -3.10 6.33
N PHE A 75 22.42 -2.35 5.61
CA PHE A 75 23.45 -2.89 4.75
C PHE A 75 24.72 -3.14 5.53
N GLN A 76 25.34 -4.32 5.35
CA GLN A 76 26.61 -4.61 6.00
C GLN A 76 27.72 -3.78 5.35
N SER A 77 28.54 -3.12 6.17
CA SER A 77 29.69 -2.35 5.68
C SER A 77 30.95 -3.22 5.68
N PRO A 78 31.69 -3.31 4.55
CA PRO A 78 33.02 -3.89 4.56
C PRO A 78 33.95 -2.99 5.41
N ASN A 79 34.37 -3.50 6.56
CA ASN A 79 35.36 -2.91 7.47
C ASN A 79 34.89 -1.73 8.34
N GLY A 80 33.58 -1.49 8.46
CA GLY A 80 33.08 -0.37 9.27
C GLY A 80 33.41 1.01 8.68
N GLU A 81 33.61 1.08 7.37
CA GLU A 81 33.77 2.35 6.67
C GLU A 81 32.44 3.10 6.66
N LYS A 82 32.51 4.38 7.03
CA LYS A 82 31.40 5.33 7.10
C LYS A 82 31.06 5.79 5.68
N PHE A 83 29.99 5.28 5.06
CA PHE A 83 29.55 5.73 3.74
C PHE A 83 28.96 7.15 3.81
N GLN A 84 29.33 8.02 2.87
CA GLN A 84 28.99 9.46 2.85
C GLN A 84 27.53 9.79 2.52
N ASN A 85 26.73 8.80 2.09
CA ASN A 85 25.35 9.01 1.63
C ASN A 85 24.28 8.34 2.51
N GLY A 86 24.70 7.62 3.55
CA GLY A 86 23.85 7.16 4.65
C GLY A 86 24.23 7.90 5.92
N GLU A 87 23.31 8.01 6.89
CA GLU A 87 23.71 8.51 8.20
C GLU A 87 24.75 7.55 8.80
N SER A 88 25.98 8.04 8.93
CA SER A 88 27.01 7.36 9.71
C SER A 88 26.67 7.53 11.17
N PHE A 89 26.21 6.44 11.78
CA PHE A 89 25.89 6.46 13.20
C PHE A 89 27.14 6.22 14.04
N ASP A 90 27.45 7.20 14.87
CA ASP A 90 28.59 7.17 15.77
C ASP A 90 28.28 6.18 16.90
N ASN A 91 28.77 4.95 16.78
CA ASN A 91 28.79 3.94 17.84
C ASN A 91 29.73 4.36 19.00
N ARG A 92 29.50 5.53 19.60
CA ARG A 92 30.21 6.00 20.80
C ARG A 92 29.68 5.33 22.06
N GLU A 93 29.85 4.02 22.12
CA GLU A 93 30.22 3.34 23.36
C GLU A 93 31.25 2.27 23.00
N SER A 94 32.48 2.74 22.77
CA SER A 94 33.66 1.88 22.75
C SER A 94 33.82 1.24 24.13
N PHE A 95 33.28 0.04 24.30
CA PHE A 95 33.75 -0.87 25.34
C PHE A 95 35.19 -1.26 24.98
N ASN A 96 36.12 -0.85 25.84
CA ASN A 96 37.52 -1.27 25.82
C ASN A 96 37.59 -2.81 25.85
N ASN A 97 37.66 -3.44 24.68
CA ASN A 97 38.24 -4.76 24.57
C ASN A 97 39.52 -4.64 23.76
N GLN A 98 40.63 -4.80 24.49
CA GLN A 98 41.96 -4.97 23.94
C GLN A 98 41.96 -6.09 22.89
N GLU A 99 42.70 -5.82 21.81
CA GLU A 99 43.37 -6.80 20.95
C GLU A 99 42.63 -8.12 20.70
N THR A 100 41.70 -8.11 19.76
CA THR A 100 41.59 -9.23 18.81
C THR A 100 41.37 -8.66 17.41
N SER A 101 42.11 -9.19 16.45
CA SER A 101 42.01 -8.93 15.01
C SER A 101 40.69 -9.42 14.39
N ASN A 102 39.59 -9.39 15.15
CA ASN A 102 38.27 -9.78 14.67
C ASN A 102 37.71 -8.63 13.84
N LYS A 103 37.49 -8.90 12.55
CA LYS A 103 36.80 -8.01 11.61
C LYS A 103 35.59 -7.37 12.30
N LYS A 104 35.65 -6.07 12.53
CA LYS A 104 34.54 -5.30 13.10
C LYS A 104 33.40 -5.34 12.09
N VAL A 105 32.31 -6.02 12.45
CA VAL A 105 31.08 -6.01 11.66
C VAL A 105 30.35 -4.70 11.97
N ASP A 106 29.99 -3.97 10.93
CA ASP A 106 29.21 -2.74 11.04
C ASP A 106 28.10 -2.73 9.99
N PHE A 107 27.06 -1.94 10.25
CA PHE A 107 25.93 -1.78 9.34
C PHE A 107 25.60 -0.31 9.17
N TYR A 108 25.13 0.06 7.99
CA TYR A 108 24.62 1.40 7.70
C TYR A 108 23.19 1.35 7.18
N ARG A 109 22.47 2.45 7.39
CA ARG A 109 21.15 2.68 6.81
C ARG A 109 21.27 3.60 5.60
N ASP A 110 20.58 3.25 4.51
CA ASP A 110 20.23 4.21 3.48
C ASP A 110 18.79 4.71 3.71
N TRP A 111 18.67 5.94 4.21
CA TRP A 111 17.37 6.54 4.54
C TRP A 111 16.47 6.67 3.32
N ARG A 112 17.03 6.79 2.10
CA ARG A 112 16.25 6.94 0.86
C ARG A 112 15.56 5.63 0.50
N ILE A 113 16.21 4.50 0.78
CA ILE A 113 15.64 3.17 0.59
C ILE A 113 14.56 2.91 1.62
N ASN A 114 14.83 3.18 2.90
CA ASN A 114 13.86 2.97 3.97
C ASN A 114 12.64 3.89 3.87
N ASP A 115 12.83 5.17 3.48
CA ASP A 115 11.73 6.09 3.20
C ASP A 115 10.81 5.53 2.13
N LYS A 116 11.37 5.10 0.99
CA LYS A 116 10.57 4.51 -0.11
C LYS A 116 9.86 3.23 0.30
N ILE A 117 10.54 2.35 1.04
CA ILE A 117 9.95 1.09 1.52
C ILE A 117 8.70 1.34 2.36
N ASN A 118 8.75 2.32 3.26
CA ASN A 118 7.65 2.64 4.15
C ASN A 118 6.59 3.54 3.51
N ARG A 119 6.99 4.44 2.63
CA ARG A 119 6.09 5.41 2.00
C ARG A 119 5.19 4.80 0.92
N PHE A 120 5.67 3.76 0.24
CA PHE A 120 4.98 3.14 -0.89
C PHE A 120 4.57 1.69 -0.60
N ASP A 121 4.37 1.34 0.67
CA ASP A 121 3.90 0.03 1.14
C ASP A 121 4.72 -1.18 0.64
N MET A 122 6.02 -0.99 0.36
CA MET A 122 6.90 -2.11 0.03
C MET A 122 7.37 -2.85 1.29
N ASN A 123 6.99 -2.37 2.47
CA ASN A 123 7.22 -3.00 3.78
C ASN A 123 6.21 -4.11 4.13
N LYS A 124 5.31 -4.50 3.21
CA LYS A 124 4.32 -5.57 3.45
C LYS A 124 4.97 -6.93 3.73
N SER A 125 6.07 -7.25 3.04
CA SER A 125 6.86 -8.48 3.25
C SER A 125 8.35 -8.27 2.97
N ALA A 126 9.19 -9.16 3.51
CA ALA A 126 10.62 -9.18 3.20
C ALA A 126 10.90 -9.45 1.71
N LYS A 127 9.99 -10.15 1.02
CA LYS A 127 10.08 -10.39 -0.43
C LYS A 127 9.82 -9.11 -1.23
N CYS A 128 8.87 -8.26 -0.82
CA CYS A 128 8.67 -6.95 -1.42
C CYS A 128 9.90 -6.05 -1.25
N ILE A 129 10.42 -5.96 -0.03
CA ILE A 129 11.65 -5.21 0.25
C ILE A 129 12.79 -5.70 -0.63
N ARG A 130 13.00 -7.02 -0.71
CA ARG A 130 14.01 -7.61 -1.59
C ARG A 130 13.77 -7.26 -3.06
N SER A 131 12.53 -7.39 -3.55
CA SER A 131 12.18 -7.09 -4.93
C SER A 131 12.48 -5.62 -5.28
N PHE A 132 12.31 -4.72 -4.32
CA PHE A 132 12.69 -3.33 -4.46
C PHE A 132 14.20 -3.09 -4.43
N VAL A 133 14.83 -3.47 -3.33
CA VAL A 133 16.24 -3.11 -3.08
C VAL A 133 17.16 -3.82 -4.07
N ARG A 134 16.87 -5.08 -4.36
CA ARG A 134 17.74 -5.93 -5.17
C ARG A 134 17.36 -5.93 -6.64
N ASP A 135 16.06 -6.08 -6.93
CA ASP A 135 15.58 -6.24 -8.31
C ASP A 135 15.11 -4.91 -8.93
N GLY A 136 15.10 -3.81 -8.16
CA GLY A 136 14.71 -2.47 -8.63
C GLY A 136 13.21 -2.31 -8.92
N ARG A 137 12.37 -3.28 -8.56
CA ARG A 137 10.91 -3.23 -8.76
C ARG A 137 10.28 -2.34 -7.70
N SER A 138 9.38 -1.44 -8.06
CA SER A 138 8.81 -0.51 -7.10
C SER A 138 7.34 -0.26 -7.36
N THR A 139 6.56 -0.11 -6.30
CA THR A 139 5.18 0.40 -6.33
C THR A 139 5.10 1.92 -6.39
N GLU A 140 6.22 2.65 -6.26
CA GLU A 140 6.27 4.12 -6.27
C GLU A 140 5.59 4.72 -7.50
N PHE A 141 5.72 4.08 -8.65
CA PHE A 141 5.12 4.59 -9.89
C PHE A 141 3.60 4.54 -9.89
N LEU A 142 2.98 3.67 -9.08
CA LEU A 142 1.51 3.63 -8.95
C LEU A 142 0.95 4.93 -8.38
N TYR A 143 1.77 5.71 -7.68
CA TYR A 143 1.39 6.97 -7.05
C TYR A 143 2.03 8.21 -7.71
N THR A 144 2.97 8.00 -8.64
CA THR A 144 3.77 9.09 -9.22
C THR A 144 3.69 9.18 -10.74
N ALA A 145 3.24 8.12 -11.43
CA ALA A 145 3.04 8.17 -12.87
C ALA A 145 2.00 9.24 -13.23
N THR A 146 2.25 9.95 -14.31
CA THR A 146 1.35 11.04 -14.78
C THR A 146 0.61 10.70 -16.07
N THR A 147 0.97 9.61 -16.74
CA THR A 147 0.36 9.19 -18.01
C THR A 147 0.10 7.68 -18.08
N GLU A 148 -0.88 7.30 -18.90
CA GLU A 148 -1.17 5.89 -19.21
C GLU A 148 0.07 5.16 -19.73
N ALA A 149 0.80 5.78 -20.67
CA ALA A 149 1.98 5.19 -21.28
C ALA A 149 3.08 4.90 -20.25
N GLU A 150 3.28 5.79 -19.27
CA GLU A 150 4.24 5.57 -18.19
C GLU A 150 3.85 4.38 -17.31
N LEU A 151 2.57 4.27 -16.91
CA LEU A 151 2.07 3.13 -16.14
C LEU A 151 2.35 1.80 -16.84
N LEU A 152 1.96 1.70 -18.12
CA LEU A 152 2.14 0.49 -18.92
C LEU A 152 3.62 0.16 -19.10
N SER A 153 4.47 1.16 -19.31
CA SER A 153 5.92 0.97 -19.47
C SER A 153 6.61 0.38 -18.24
N LYS A 154 6.01 0.61 -17.05
CA LYS A 154 6.52 0.12 -15.76
C LYS A 154 5.88 -1.20 -15.32
N GLY A 155 5.06 -1.80 -16.18
CA GLY A 155 4.51 -3.15 -15.99
C GLY A 155 3.14 -3.18 -15.31
N PHE A 156 2.38 -2.09 -15.34
CA PHE A 156 0.98 -2.12 -14.93
C PHE A 156 0.14 -2.92 -15.94
N GLU A 157 -0.55 -3.96 -15.47
CA GLU A 157 -1.37 -4.86 -16.29
C GLU A 157 -2.83 -4.43 -16.23
N VAL A 158 -3.38 -3.98 -17.35
CA VAL A 158 -4.75 -3.45 -17.45
C VAL A 158 -5.77 -4.59 -17.47
N ILE A 159 -6.86 -4.41 -16.73
CA ILE A 159 -8.06 -5.25 -16.83
C ILE A 159 -8.95 -4.66 -17.92
N GLU A 160 -8.66 -5.03 -19.17
CA GLU A 160 -9.28 -4.43 -20.37
C GLU A 160 -10.80 -4.63 -20.40
N GLU A 161 -11.30 -5.77 -19.92
CA GLU A 161 -12.73 -6.10 -19.88
C GLU A 161 -13.55 -5.19 -18.95
N GLN A 162 -12.90 -4.49 -18.01
CA GLN A 162 -13.51 -3.51 -17.10
C GLN A 162 -13.09 -2.08 -17.43
N SER A 163 -12.34 -1.88 -18.52
CA SER A 163 -11.88 -0.57 -18.97
C SER A 163 -12.88 0.06 -19.92
N TYR A 164 -13.24 1.33 -19.68
CA TYR A 164 -14.22 2.02 -20.53
C TYR A 164 -14.09 3.53 -20.47
N TRP A 165 -14.55 4.19 -21.54
CA TRP A 165 -14.71 5.64 -21.58
C TRP A 165 -16.08 6.06 -21.03
N ARG A 166 -16.09 7.11 -20.21
CA ARG A 166 -17.31 7.69 -19.64
C ARG A 166 -17.18 9.21 -19.53
N THR A 167 -18.29 9.90 -19.73
CA THR A 167 -18.37 11.35 -19.45
C THR A 167 -18.81 11.57 -18.02
N TYR A 168 -17.97 12.26 -17.25
CA TYR A 168 -18.19 12.73 -15.90
C TYR A 168 -18.51 14.23 -15.93
N GLU A 169 -19.61 14.64 -15.31
CA GLU A 169 -20.26 15.94 -15.52
C GLU A 169 -19.31 17.14 -15.31
N LYS A 170 -18.52 17.12 -14.23
CA LYS A 170 -17.56 18.18 -13.90
C LYS A 170 -16.14 17.95 -14.44
N LEU A 171 -15.83 16.72 -14.84
CA LEU A 171 -14.45 16.30 -15.14
C LEU A 171 -14.23 15.97 -16.62
N GLY A 172 -15.27 16.02 -17.44
CA GLY A 172 -15.19 15.73 -18.86
C GLY A 172 -15.18 14.23 -19.17
N ARG A 173 -14.66 13.87 -20.34
CA ARG A 173 -14.61 12.47 -20.79
C ARG A 173 -13.32 11.82 -20.31
N LEU A 174 -13.46 10.76 -19.52
CA LEU A 174 -12.35 10.04 -18.89
C LEU A 174 -12.44 8.54 -19.21
N LYS A 175 -11.28 7.91 -19.37
CA LYS A 175 -11.14 6.45 -19.39
C LYS A 175 -10.98 5.97 -17.95
N VAL A 176 -11.86 5.07 -17.52
CA VAL A 176 -11.68 4.29 -16.30
C VAL A 176 -10.75 3.13 -16.65
N LEU A 177 -9.56 3.10 -16.07
CA LEU A 177 -8.50 2.11 -16.34
C LEU A 177 -8.15 1.33 -15.07
N PRO A 178 -8.89 0.27 -14.74
CA PRO A 178 -8.49 -0.69 -13.71
C PRO A 178 -7.29 -1.52 -14.15
N GLY A 179 -6.44 -1.89 -13.20
CA GLY A 179 -5.34 -2.81 -13.46
C GLY A 179 -4.60 -3.22 -12.20
N VAL A 180 -3.64 -4.11 -12.38
CA VAL A 180 -2.87 -4.74 -11.32
C VAL A 180 -1.38 -4.55 -11.60
N TYR A 181 -0.60 -4.33 -10.54
CA TYR A 181 0.85 -4.50 -10.58
C TYR A 181 1.28 -5.61 -9.63
N SER A 182 1.84 -6.68 -10.19
CA SER A 182 2.38 -7.79 -9.41
C SER A 182 3.81 -7.51 -8.95
N MET A 183 4.04 -7.60 -7.65
CA MET A 183 5.36 -7.45 -7.04
C MET A 183 5.54 -8.44 -5.89
N ALA A 184 6.53 -9.33 -6.02
CA ALA A 184 6.71 -10.47 -5.12
C ALA A 184 5.43 -11.32 -5.05
N ASP A 185 4.83 -11.43 -3.86
CA ASP A 185 3.61 -12.21 -3.62
C ASP A 185 2.34 -11.32 -3.57
N TYR A 186 2.42 -10.08 -4.09
CA TYR A 186 1.39 -9.06 -3.98
C TYR A 186 0.92 -8.58 -5.35
N ASP A 187 -0.39 -8.48 -5.50
CA ASP A 187 -1.11 -7.98 -6.66
C ASP A 187 -1.82 -6.68 -6.30
N VAL A 188 -1.12 -5.56 -6.51
CA VAL A 188 -1.62 -4.22 -6.14
C VAL A 188 -2.62 -3.74 -7.18
N PHE A 189 -3.89 -3.66 -6.79
CA PHE A 189 -4.99 -3.21 -7.65
C PHE A 189 -5.24 -1.71 -7.53
N MET A 190 -5.17 -1.04 -8.67
CA MET A 190 -5.40 0.39 -8.81
C MET A 190 -6.42 0.65 -9.92
N ILE A 191 -7.13 1.77 -9.82
CA ILE A 191 -7.97 2.28 -10.91
C ILE A 191 -7.52 3.69 -11.21
N TYR A 192 -7.23 3.99 -12.48
CA TYR A 192 -6.88 5.32 -12.94
C TYR A 192 -8.00 5.95 -13.75
N MET A 193 -8.15 7.27 -13.63
CA MET A 193 -8.97 8.09 -14.51
C MET A 193 -8.04 8.84 -15.46
N ILE A 194 -8.23 8.63 -16.76
CA ILE A 194 -7.30 9.10 -17.80
C ILE A 194 -8.06 10.00 -18.76
N ASN A 195 -7.53 11.20 -19.03
CA ASN A 195 -8.13 12.12 -19.97
C ASN A 195 -7.88 11.69 -21.44
N GLU A 196 -8.44 12.42 -22.41
CA GLU A 196 -8.26 12.13 -23.83
C GLU A 196 -6.81 12.34 -24.34
N GLN A 197 -5.97 13.04 -23.58
CA GLN A 197 -4.55 13.24 -23.88
C GLN A 197 -3.67 12.08 -23.36
N GLY A 198 -4.23 11.17 -22.56
CA GLY A 198 -3.50 10.07 -21.92
C GLY A 198 -2.90 10.44 -20.56
N ASP A 199 -3.24 11.60 -20.01
CA ASP A 199 -2.80 12.01 -18.67
C ASP A 199 -3.71 11.42 -17.59
N ILE A 200 -3.10 11.01 -16.49
CA ILE A 200 -3.78 10.56 -15.29
C ILE A 200 -4.26 11.79 -14.53
N VAL A 201 -5.56 11.90 -14.33
CA VAL A 201 -6.19 13.00 -13.59
C VAL A 201 -6.66 12.59 -12.20
N TRP A 202 -6.81 11.28 -11.96
CA TRP A 202 -7.19 10.73 -10.66
C TRP A 202 -6.77 9.26 -10.55
N CYS A 203 -6.55 8.77 -9.33
CA CYS A 203 -6.37 7.35 -9.07
C CYS A 203 -7.13 6.91 -7.81
N PHE A 204 -7.46 5.63 -7.73
CA PHE A 204 -8.13 5.01 -6.60
C PHE A 204 -7.40 3.74 -6.19
N GLN A 205 -7.42 3.46 -4.87
CA GLN A 205 -6.92 2.21 -4.29
C GLN A 205 -8.07 1.49 -3.53
N PRO A 206 -9.00 0.83 -4.25
CA PRO A 206 -10.19 0.23 -3.64
C PRO A 206 -9.87 -0.91 -2.67
N MET A 207 -8.71 -1.54 -2.81
CA MET A 207 -8.31 -2.67 -1.97
C MET A 207 -7.88 -2.27 -0.55
N GLY A 208 -7.72 -0.98 -0.23
CA GLY A 208 -7.28 -0.54 1.10
C GLY A 208 -6.06 -1.30 1.63
N ASP A 209 -6.21 -1.90 2.81
CA ASP A 209 -5.15 -2.62 3.53
C ASP A 209 -4.93 -4.08 3.06
N PHE A 210 -5.67 -4.57 2.05
CA PHE A 210 -5.48 -5.92 1.55
C PHE A 210 -4.20 -6.08 0.72
N ASP A 211 -3.78 -7.33 0.54
CA ASP A 211 -2.52 -7.69 -0.11
C ASP A 211 -2.69 -7.90 -1.61
N ASN A 212 -3.80 -8.54 -2.03
CA ASN A 212 -4.02 -8.95 -3.42
C ASN A 212 -5.45 -8.71 -3.88
N LEU A 213 -5.61 -8.41 -5.17
CA LEU A 213 -6.89 -8.60 -5.85
C LEU A 213 -7.14 -10.09 -6.10
N TYR A 214 -8.17 -10.64 -5.46
CA TYR A 214 -8.58 -12.03 -5.70
C TYR A 214 -9.50 -12.16 -6.90
N SER A 215 -10.49 -11.26 -7.01
CA SER A 215 -11.38 -11.20 -8.18
C SER A 215 -12.07 -9.83 -8.26
N LEU A 216 -12.04 -9.18 -9.41
CA LEU A 216 -12.84 -7.98 -9.66
C LEU A 216 -14.25 -8.40 -10.10
N ARG A 217 -15.28 -8.04 -9.32
CA ARG A 217 -16.68 -8.37 -9.65
C ARG A 217 -17.30 -7.36 -10.60
N GLY A 218 -16.94 -6.08 -10.47
CA GLY A 218 -17.37 -5.06 -11.42
C GLY A 218 -17.05 -3.64 -10.99
N ILE A 219 -17.07 -2.75 -11.98
CA ILE A 219 -16.93 -1.30 -11.79
C ILE A 219 -18.11 -0.60 -12.47
N SER A 220 -18.82 0.27 -11.76
CA SER A 220 -19.99 0.99 -12.27
C SER A 220 -19.81 2.50 -12.18
N GLY A 221 -19.91 3.18 -13.34
CA GLY A 221 -19.91 4.64 -13.45
C GLY A 221 -21.34 5.19 -13.64
N LYS A 222 -22.03 5.50 -12.54
CA LYS A 222 -23.45 5.93 -12.51
C LYS A 222 -23.67 6.95 -11.40
N ASP A 223 -24.74 7.71 -11.51
CA ASP A 223 -25.23 8.57 -10.43
C ASP A 223 -25.77 7.69 -9.29
N LEU A 224 -25.11 7.73 -8.13
CA LEU A 224 -25.40 6.88 -6.97
C LEU A 224 -26.00 7.67 -5.82
N ASP A 225 -25.57 8.91 -5.58
CA ASP A 225 -26.14 9.78 -4.53
C ASP A 225 -27.28 10.67 -5.03
N GLY A 226 -27.42 10.76 -6.35
CA GLY A 226 -28.52 11.41 -6.98
C GLY A 226 -28.38 12.90 -7.22
N ASP A 227 -27.15 13.39 -7.13
CA ASP A 227 -26.83 14.80 -7.39
C ASP A 227 -26.73 15.13 -8.90
N GLY A 228 -26.97 14.14 -9.76
CA GLY A 228 -26.91 14.27 -11.22
C GLY A 228 -25.51 14.09 -11.79
N MET A 229 -24.49 13.83 -10.95
CA MET A 229 -23.12 13.54 -11.33
C MET A 229 -22.87 12.03 -11.31
N LYS A 230 -21.92 11.54 -12.11
CA LYS A 230 -21.60 10.11 -12.11
C LYS A 230 -20.53 9.80 -11.08
N ASP A 231 -20.87 8.86 -10.20
CA ASP A 231 -20.00 8.30 -9.19
C ASP A 231 -19.38 6.99 -9.68
N LEU A 232 -18.43 6.48 -8.91
CA LEU A 232 -17.77 5.21 -9.17
C LEU A 232 -18.05 4.21 -8.04
N LEU A 233 -18.69 3.10 -8.38
CA LEU A 233 -18.80 1.93 -7.52
C LEU A 233 -17.80 0.87 -7.98
N VAL A 234 -17.00 0.34 -7.06
CA VAL A 234 -16.06 -0.74 -7.31
C VAL A 234 -16.41 -1.90 -6.41
N VAL A 235 -16.62 -3.09 -6.96
CA VAL A 235 -16.93 -4.30 -6.21
C VAL A 235 -15.88 -5.36 -6.50
N GLY A 236 -15.23 -5.87 -5.46
CA GLY A 236 -14.14 -6.81 -5.58
C GLY A 236 -14.10 -7.82 -4.44
N ARG A 237 -13.26 -8.84 -4.62
CA ARG A 237 -12.77 -9.68 -3.54
C ARG A 237 -11.28 -9.48 -3.46
N TYR A 238 -10.79 -9.34 -2.24
CA TYR A 238 -9.40 -9.10 -1.94
C TYR A 238 -8.92 -10.19 -0.99
N SER A 239 -7.62 -10.46 -1.01
CA SER A 239 -7.02 -11.37 -0.05
C SER A 239 -5.91 -10.71 0.76
N LYS A 240 -5.73 -11.19 1.98
CA LYS A 240 -4.67 -10.80 2.90
C LYS A 240 -4.17 -12.02 3.66
N GLU A 241 -2.93 -11.94 4.14
CA GLU A 241 -2.40 -12.94 5.07
C GLU A 241 -3.01 -12.75 6.47
N GLY A 242 -3.54 -13.82 7.04
CA GLY A 242 -4.06 -13.89 8.40
C GLY A 242 -2.96 -14.12 9.44
N GLU A 243 -3.33 -14.14 10.72
CA GLU A 243 -2.35 -14.22 11.83
C GLU A 243 -1.52 -15.51 11.84
N ASN A 244 -2.03 -16.61 11.27
CA ASN A 244 -1.31 -17.89 11.19
C ASN A 244 -0.75 -18.19 9.79
N GLY A 245 -0.68 -17.18 8.92
CA GLY A 245 -0.22 -17.32 7.54
C GLY A 245 -1.29 -17.89 6.58
N GLU A 246 -2.53 -18.04 7.02
CA GLU A 246 -3.64 -18.42 6.15
C GLU A 246 -4.03 -17.28 5.19
N ILE A 247 -4.47 -17.62 3.99
CA ILE A 247 -5.01 -16.61 3.06
C ILE A 247 -6.49 -16.38 3.38
N ILE A 248 -6.79 -15.18 3.87
CA ILE A 248 -8.17 -14.73 4.12
C ILE A 248 -8.66 -14.00 2.88
N VAL A 249 -9.79 -14.42 2.33
CA VAL A 249 -10.42 -13.77 1.16
C VAL A 249 -11.75 -13.15 1.57
N GLU A 250 -11.85 -11.83 1.47
CA GLU A 250 -13.04 -11.05 1.82
C GLU A 250 -13.56 -10.29 0.61
N GLY A 251 -14.88 -10.20 0.48
CA GLY A 251 -15.50 -9.32 -0.50
C GLY A 251 -15.73 -7.93 0.08
N GLN A 252 -15.51 -6.90 -0.73
CA GLN A 252 -15.74 -5.52 -0.36
C GLN A 252 -16.20 -4.70 -1.56
N TYR A 253 -16.75 -3.54 -1.28
CA TYR A 253 -17.00 -2.53 -2.29
C TYR A 253 -16.58 -1.15 -1.78
N SER A 254 -16.20 -0.28 -2.72
CA SER A 254 -15.87 1.11 -2.46
C SER A 254 -16.73 2.00 -3.35
N ILE A 255 -17.17 3.12 -2.79
CA ILE A 255 -17.94 4.14 -3.52
C ILE A 255 -17.12 5.43 -3.53
N TYR A 256 -17.07 6.09 -4.68
CA TYR A 256 -16.40 7.36 -4.87
C TYR A 256 -17.38 8.35 -5.51
N TYR A 257 -17.81 9.34 -4.74
CA TYR A 257 -18.76 10.36 -5.17
C TYR A 257 -18.07 11.46 -5.95
N GLN A 258 -18.58 11.80 -7.14
CA GLN A 258 -18.00 12.87 -7.94
C GLN A 258 -18.19 14.23 -7.26
N ARG A 259 -17.14 15.05 -7.28
CA ARG A 259 -17.16 16.45 -6.86
C ARG A 259 -16.51 17.33 -7.94
N THR A 260 -16.51 18.64 -7.71
CA THR A 260 -16.06 19.63 -8.71
C THR A 260 -14.61 19.42 -9.17
N GLY A 261 -13.74 18.92 -8.29
CA GLY A 261 -12.31 18.75 -8.58
C GLY A 261 -11.79 17.32 -8.46
N GLY A 262 -12.67 16.32 -8.35
CA GLY A 262 -12.23 14.94 -8.08
C GLY A 262 -13.35 14.09 -7.52
N PHE A 263 -12.99 13.19 -6.61
CA PHE A 263 -13.91 12.26 -5.98
C PHE A 263 -13.72 12.20 -4.46
N ASP A 264 -14.82 12.11 -3.72
CA ASP A 264 -14.82 11.84 -2.28
C ASP A 264 -15.10 10.35 -2.05
N THR A 265 -14.35 9.71 -1.16
CA THR A 265 -14.59 8.32 -0.78
C THR A 265 -15.75 8.24 0.22
N ASP A 266 -16.72 7.37 -0.05
CA ASP A 266 -17.76 7.05 0.92
C ASP A 266 -17.15 6.37 2.15
N THR A 267 -17.60 6.81 3.32
CA THR A 267 -17.24 6.19 4.60
C THR A 267 -18.45 5.86 5.47
N GLU A 268 -19.64 6.35 5.12
CA GLU A 268 -20.85 6.21 5.94
C GLU A 268 -21.74 5.07 5.44
N PHE A 269 -21.98 4.99 4.13
CA PHE A 269 -22.82 3.94 3.56
C PHE A 269 -22.14 2.57 3.69
N VAL A 270 -20.87 2.47 3.30
CA VAL A 270 -20.08 1.23 3.40
C VAL A 270 -20.00 0.72 4.85
N LEU A 271 -19.92 1.63 5.83
CA LEU A 271 -19.88 1.25 7.25
C LEU A 271 -21.23 0.74 7.75
N SER A 272 -22.33 1.32 7.28
CA SER A 272 -23.69 0.94 7.70
C SER A 272 -24.28 -0.25 6.91
N HIS A 273 -23.74 -0.54 5.72
CA HIS A 273 -24.19 -1.61 4.83
C HIS A 273 -23.01 -2.52 4.46
N PRO A 274 -22.56 -3.41 5.36
CA PRO A 274 -21.47 -4.32 5.06
C PRO A 274 -21.73 -5.15 3.81
N TYR A 275 -20.64 -5.56 3.15
CA TYR A 275 -20.68 -6.40 1.96
C TYR A 275 -21.47 -7.69 2.20
N ASP A 276 -22.42 -7.97 1.29
CA ASP A 276 -23.13 -9.24 1.20
C ASP A 276 -22.67 -9.99 -0.07
N PRO A 277 -22.14 -11.23 0.05
CA PRO A 277 -21.68 -11.99 -1.11
C PRO A 277 -22.78 -12.30 -2.14
N GLU A 278 -24.05 -12.29 -1.73
CA GLU A 278 -25.21 -12.54 -2.60
C GLU A 278 -25.63 -11.29 -3.39
N ASP A 279 -25.18 -10.09 -2.97
CA ASP A 279 -25.51 -8.87 -3.69
C ASP A 279 -24.85 -8.82 -5.07
N THR A 280 -25.68 -8.61 -6.07
CA THR A 280 -25.23 -8.17 -7.40
C THR A 280 -24.88 -6.69 -7.39
N VAL A 281 -24.09 -6.25 -8.39
CA VAL A 281 -23.77 -4.83 -8.57
C VAL A 281 -25.03 -3.97 -8.73
N GLU A 282 -26.08 -4.48 -9.38
CA GLU A 282 -27.34 -3.74 -9.57
C GLU A 282 -28.13 -3.62 -8.26
N GLU A 283 -28.20 -4.67 -7.45
CA GLU A 283 -28.84 -4.62 -6.13
C GLU A 283 -28.11 -3.65 -5.20
N LEU A 284 -26.78 -3.64 -5.23
CA LEU A 284 -25.99 -2.70 -4.46
C LEU A 284 -26.27 -1.24 -4.87
N VAL A 285 -26.36 -0.96 -6.18
CA VAL A 285 -26.77 0.37 -6.68
C VAL A 285 -28.15 0.75 -6.15
N ASN A 286 -29.12 -0.18 -6.15
CA ASN A 286 -30.46 0.09 -5.63
C ASN A 286 -30.45 0.36 -4.11
N LYS A 287 -29.59 -0.33 -3.34
CA LYS A 287 -29.39 -0.06 -1.90
C LYS A 287 -28.81 1.33 -1.67
N ILE A 288 -27.82 1.74 -2.47
CA ILE A 288 -27.22 3.07 -2.39
C ILE A 288 -28.26 4.15 -2.74
N HIS A 289 -29.03 3.97 -3.81
CA HIS A 289 -30.14 4.85 -4.16
C HIS A 289 -31.14 5.00 -3.00
N ALA A 290 -31.56 3.88 -2.40
CA ALA A 290 -32.48 3.91 -1.27
C ALA A 290 -31.91 4.70 -0.07
N TYR A 291 -30.60 4.56 0.21
CA TYR A 291 -29.93 5.31 1.27
C TYR A 291 -29.95 6.82 1.05
N TRP A 292 -29.71 7.26 -0.20
CA TRP A 292 -29.77 8.67 -0.58
C TRP A 292 -31.20 9.20 -0.83
N GLY A 293 -32.22 8.38 -0.56
CA GLY A 293 -33.62 8.77 -0.67
C GLY A 293 -34.15 8.77 -2.11
N TRP A 294 -33.46 8.13 -3.04
CA TRP A 294 -33.95 7.90 -4.39
C TRP A 294 -35.04 6.81 -4.39
N ASN A 295 -36.28 7.25 -4.61
CA ASN A 295 -37.43 6.34 -4.62
C ASN A 295 -37.43 5.48 -5.90
N THR A 296 -37.49 4.16 -5.75
CA THR A 296 -37.52 3.19 -6.86
C THR A 296 -38.69 3.38 -7.83
N ALA A 297 -39.75 4.10 -7.42
CA ALA A 297 -40.88 4.45 -8.27
C ALA A 297 -40.50 5.34 -9.47
N GLU A 298 -39.56 6.29 -9.31
CA GLU A 298 -39.13 7.19 -10.39
C GLU A 298 -38.22 6.48 -11.43
N LEU A 299 -37.55 5.40 -11.03
CA LEU A 299 -36.70 4.58 -11.91
C LEU A 299 -37.53 3.75 -12.89
N VAL A 300 -38.75 3.37 -12.52
CA VAL A 300 -39.68 2.63 -13.40
C VAL A 300 -40.26 3.57 -14.47
N GLU A 301 -40.66 4.80 -14.11
CA GLU A 301 -41.19 5.78 -15.06
C GLU A 301 -40.13 6.19 -16.11
N LYS A 302 -38.88 6.43 -15.70
CA LYS A 302 -37.79 6.77 -16.64
C LYS A 302 -37.38 5.63 -17.58
N LYS A 303 -37.62 4.36 -17.21
CA LYS A 303 -37.43 3.19 -18.10
C LYS A 303 -38.55 3.05 -19.12
N VAL A 304 -39.76 3.54 -18.82
CA VAL A 304 -40.92 3.50 -19.72
C VAL A 304 -40.87 4.62 -20.76
N GLU A 305 -40.37 5.80 -20.41
CA GLU A 305 -40.24 6.92 -21.37
C GLU A 305 -39.07 6.77 -22.39
N LYS A 306 -38.16 5.81 -22.18
CA LYS A 306 -37.01 5.56 -23.07
C LYS A 306 -37.17 4.33 -23.99
N LYS A 307 -38.37 3.75 -24.08
CA LYS A 307 -38.74 2.73 -25.08
C LYS A 307 -39.67 3.34 -26.12
#